data_AF-A0A5C2FHQ9-F1
#
_entry.id   AF-A0A5C2FHQ9-F1
#
_cell.length_a   1.000
_cell.length_b   1.000
_cell.length_c   1.000
_cell.angle_alpha   90.00
_cell.angle_beta   90.00
_cell.angle_gamma   90.00
#
_symmetry.space_group_name_H-M   'P 1'
#
loop_
_entity.id
_entity.type
_entity.pdbx_description
1 polymer ?
#
loop_
_entity_poly.entity_id
_entity_poly.type
_entity_poly.pdbx_seq_one_letter_code
_entity_poly.pdbx_strand_id
1 'polypeptide(L)'
;MNEVEVAQAMTYANQIDARLQTNDATVEVWWAGLQTVSADAARWAIKKHYAGQNANGEGAHVVNPATIRRLITAELNRREQTERALEPPKGRAPNPISFRKRDPERWDQLVRQGAEDRYNELTRRGIKVNPPKHMQATLNEGGHSFAQGGES
;
A
#
# COMPACT_ATOMS: atom_id res chain seq x y z
N MET A 1 -21.64 -22.37 -12.79
CA MET A 1 -23.08 -22.44 -12.49
C MET A 1 -23.81 -23.06 -13.66
N ASN A 2 -24.71 -24.00 -13.41
CA ASN A 2 -25.62 -24.49 -14.46
C ASN A 2 -26.82 -23.53 -14.63
N GLU A 3 -27.64 -23.78 -15.65
CA GLU A 3 -28.77 -22.91 -16.00
C GLU A 3 -29.85 -22.87 -14.90
N VAL A 4 -30.11 -24.00 -14.24
CA VAL A 4 -31.08 -24.10 -13.14
C VAL A 4 -30.65 -23.25 -11.94
N GLU A 5 -29.37 -23.31 -11.58
CA GLU A 5 -28.77 -22.51 -10.50
C GLU A 5 -28.82 -21.01 -10.83
N VAL A 6 -28.66 -20.63 -12.10
CA VAL A 6 -28.81 -19.25 -12.57
C VAL A 6 -30.24 -18.77 -12.41
N ALA A 7 -31.21 -19.56 -12.85
CA ALA A 7 -32.63 -19.24 -12.69
C ALA A 7 -32.97 -19.06 -11.20
N GLN A 8 -32.49 -19.95 -10.33
CA GLN A 8 -32.66 -19.81 -8.87
C GLN A 8 -32.03 -18.53 -8.32
N ALA A 9 -30.82 -18.17 -8.77
CA ALA A 9 -30.16 -16.93 -8.37
C ALA A 9 -30.92 -15.68 -8.85
N MET A 10 -31.50 -15.72 -10.06
CA MET A 10 -32.35 -14.67 -10.59
C MET A 10 -33.66 -14.55 -9.80
N THR A 11 -34.32 -15.66 -9.49
CA THR A 11 -35.51 -15.68 -8.63
C THR A 11 -35.19 -15.08 -7.27
N TYR A 12 -34.05 -15.43 -6.67
CA TYR A 12 -33.60 -14.85 -5.41
C TYR A 12 -33.38 -13.34 -5.50
N ALA A 13 -32.78 -12.84 -6.58
CA ALA A 13 -32.62 -11.40 -6.81
C ALA A 13 -33.97 -10.69 -7.04
N ASN A 14 -34.89 -11.31 -7.78
CA ASN A 14 -36.23 -10.77 -8.03
C ASN A 14 -37.07 -10.66 -6.73
N GLN A 15 -36.90 -11.58 -5.79
CA GLN A 15 -37.53 -11.50 -4.46
C GLN A 15 -37.06 -10.28 -3.64
N ILE A 16 -35.85 -9.77 -3.91
CA ILE A 16 -35.31 -8.56 -3.27
C ILE A 16 -35.72 -7.31 -4.07
N ASP A 17 -35.71 -7.40 -5.40
CA ASP A 17 -35.99 -6.31 -6.32
C ASP A 17 -36.88 -6.78 -7.49
N ALA A 18 -38.18 -6.49 -7.38
CA ALA A 18 -39.18 -6.94 -8.34
C ALA A 18 -39.02 -6.33 -9.75
N ARG A 19 -38.12 -5.35 -9.94
CA ARG A 19 -37.83 -4.78 -11.27
C ARG A 19 -37.01 -5.73 -12.15
N LEU A 20 -36.34 -6.73 -11.55
CA LEU A 20 -35.59 -7.72 -12.31
C LEU A 20 -36.56 -8.67 -13.04
N GLN A 21 -36.57 -8.65 -14.36
CA GLN A 21 -37.40 -9.55 -15.15
C GLN A 21 -36.77 -10.95 -15.24
N THR A 22 -37.57 -11.99 -14.99
CA THR A 22 -37.19 -13.41 -15.09
C THR A 22 -37.88 -14.04 -16.29
N ASN A 23 -37.42 -13.71 -17.50
CA ASN A 23 -37.88 -14.32 -18.74
C ASN A 23 -36.73 -15.13 -19.37
N ASP A 24 -37.04 -16.00 -20.33
CA ASP A 24 -36.05 -16.92 -20.90
C ASP A 24 -34.83 -16.19 -21.48
N ALA A 25 -35.06 -15.08 -22.18
CA ALA A 25 -33.99 -14.26 -22.74
C ALA A 25 -33.07 -13.66 -21.66
N THR A 26 -33.62 -13.19 -20.52
CA THR A 26 -32.79 -12.69 -19.42
C THR A 26 -32.04 -13.82 -18.72
N VAL A 27 -32.63 -15.02 -18.63
CA VAL A 27 -31.97 -16.21 -18.08
C VAL A 27 -30.76 -16.61 -18.93
N GLU A 28 -30.87 -16.65 -20.25
CA GLU A 28 -29.75 -16.97 -21.15
C GLU A 28 -28.59 -15.98 -20.99
N VAL A 29 -28.89 -14.68 -20.93
CA VAL A 29 -27.88 -13.63 -20.73
C VAL A 29 -27.18 -13.80 -19.37
N TRP A 30 -27.93 -14.11 -18.33
CA TRP A 30 -27.37 -14.36 -17.00
C TRP A 30 -26.55 -15.63 -16.97
N TRP A 31 -26.97 -16.68 -17.66
CA TRP A 31 -26.25 -17.95 -17.71
C TRP A 31 -24.92 -17.79 -18.43
N ALA A 32 -24.91 -17.18 -19.62
CA ALA A 32 -23.69 -16.85 -20.35
C ALA A 32 -22.72 -16.00 -19.51
N GLY A 33 -23.27 -15.07 -18.71
CA GLY A 33 -22.51 -14.17 -17.85
C GLY A 33 -22.00 -14.79 -16.53
N LEU A 34 -22.59 -15.87 -16.03
CA LEU A 34 -22.31 -16.44 -14.71
C LEU A 34 -21.86 -17.90 -14.75
N GLN A 35 -21.68 -18.48 -15.94
CA GLN A 35 -21.25 -19.88 -16.12
C GLN A 35 -19.98 -20.24 -15.32
N THR A 36 -19.01 -19.34 -15.19
CA THR A 36 -17.74 -19.56 -14.48
C THR A 36 -17.82 -19.31 -12.97
N VAL A 37 -18.97 -18.85 -12.47
CA VAL A 37 -19.18 -18.47 -11.08
C VAL A 37 -19.89 -19.61 -10.33
N SER A 38 -19.68 -19.74 -9.01
CA SER A 38 -20.44 -20.68 -8.17
C SER A 38 -21.74 -20.05 -7.68
N ALA A 39 -22.78 -20.87 -7.45
CA ALA A 39 -24.07 -20.41 -6.97
C ALA A 39 -23.98 -19.64 -5.64
N ASP A 40 -23.16 -20.12 -4.70
CA ASP A 40 -22.94 -19.44 -3.42
C ASP A 40 -22.30 -18.06 -3.60
N ALA A 41 -21.31 -17.94 -4.48
CA ALA A 41 -20.66 -16.66 -4.75
C ALA A 41 -21.61 -15.67 -5.43
N ALA A 42 -22.45 -16.13 -6.36
CA ALA A 42 -23.50 -15.31 -6.98
C ALA A 42 -24.50 -14.81 -5.92
N ARG A 43 -24.97 -15.69 -5.03
CA ARG A 43 -25.91 -15.33 -3.95
C ARG A 43 -25.31 -14.33 -2.98
N TRP A 44 -24.05 -14.53 -2.59
CA TRP A 44 -23.32 -13.57 -1.75
C TRP A 44 -23.20 -12.21 -2.44
N ALA A 45 -22.87 -12.17 -3.73
CA ALA A 45 -22.71 -10.92 -4.47
C ALA A 45 -24.03 -10.16 -4.62
N ILE A 46 -25.14 -10.86 -4.87
CA ILE A 46 -26.49 -10.27 -4.88
C ILE A 46 -26.81 -9.64 -3.53
N LYS A 47 -26.57 -10.36 -2.41
CA LYS A 47 -26.76 -9.80 -1.06
C LYS A 47 -25.90 -8.55 -0.84
N LYS A 48 -24.62 -8.60 -1.21
CA LYS A 48 -23.69 -7.47 -1.03
C LYS A 48 -24.09 -6.25 -1.87
N HIS A 49 -24.57 -6.47 -3.10
CA HIS A 49 -25.08 -5.40 -3.96
C HIS A 49 -26.22 -4.65 -3.30
N TYR A 50 -27.25 -5.37 -2.86
CA TYR A 50 -28.43 -4.76 -2.26
C TYR A 50 -28.20 -4.24 -0.84
N ALA A 51 -27.32 -4.85 -0.06
CA ALA A 51 -26.94 -4.35 1.26
C ALA A 51 -26.11 -3.04 1.21
N GLY A 52 -25.38 -2.82 0.11
CA GLY A 52 -24.57 -1.61 -0.10
C GLY A 52 -25.34 -0.45 -0.70
N GLN A 53 -26.59 -0.65 -1.10
CA GLN A 53 -27.48 0.39 -1.62
C GLN A 53 -28.45 0.85 -0.53
N ASN A 54 -28.92 2.10 -0.61
CA ASN A 54 -29.82 2.68 0.40
C ASN A 54 -31.02 1.75 0.66
N ALA A 55 -31.34 1.53 1.93
CA ALA A 55 -32.41 0.62 2.37
C ALA A 55 -33.79 0.92 1.76
N ASN A 56 -33.97 2.14 1.22
CA ASN A 56 -35.20 2.63 0.63
C ASN A 56 -35.29 2.38 -0.89
N GLY A 57 -34.26 1.81 -1.53
CA GLY A 57 -34.24 1.50 -2.96
C GLY A 57 -34.15 2.72 -3.90
N GLU A 58 -34.21 3.95 -3.38
CA GLU A 58 -34.08 5.18 -4.16
C GLU A 58 -32.64 5.32 -4.70
N GLY A 59 -32.49 5.27 -6.03
CA GLY A 59 -31.21 5.36 -6.73
C GLY A 59 -30.46 4.03 -6.92
N ALA A 60 -31.00 2.92 -6.42
CA ALA A 60 -30.42 1.59 -6.57
C ALA A 60 -30.67 1.02 -7.98
N HIS A 61 -29.61 0.78 -8.76
CA HIS A 61 -29.71 0.07 -10.03
C HIS A 61 -29.98 -1.42 -9.82
N VAL A 62 -30.80 -2.01 -10.70
CA VAL A 62 -31.08 -3.45 -10.72
C VAL A 62 -29.77 -4.23 -10.92
N VAL A 63 -29.59 -5.30 -10.16
CA VAL A 63 -28.40 -6.14 -10.27
C VAL A 63 -28.31 -6.78 -11.66
N ASN A 64 -27.10 -6.85 -12.21
CA ASN A 64 -26.82 -7.52 -13.47
C ASN A 64 -25.60 -8.47 -13.35
N PRO A 65 -25.41 -9.41 -14.30
CA PRO A 65 -24.32 -10.38 -14.25
C PRO A 65 -22.93 -9.76 -14.16
N ALA A 66 -22.71 -8.64 -14.86
CA ALA A 66 -21.44 -7.92 -14.82
C ALA A 66 -21.12 -7.37 -13.41
N THR A 67 -22.14 -6.86 -12.72
CA THR A 67 -22.02 -6.36 -11.34
C THR A 67 -21.70 -7.50 -10.38
N ILE A 68 -22.37 -8.64 -10.53
CA ILE A 68 -22.10 -9.86 -9.75
C ILE A 68 -20.64 -10.28 -9.90
N ARG A 69 -20.16 -10.45 -11.14
CA ARG A 69 -18.75 -10.80 -11.40
C ARG A 69 -17.78 -9.80 -10.78
N ARG A 70 -18.02 -8.50 -10.97
CA ARG A 70 -17.17 -7.44 -10.41
C ARG A 70 -17.08 -7.52 -8.89
N LEU A 71 -18.19 -7.74 -8.20
CA LEU A 71 -18.23 -7.85 -6.74
C LEU A 71 -17.46 -9.07 -6.23
N ILE A 72 -17.57 -10.20 -6.94
CA ILE A 72 -16.85 -11.43 -6.62
C ILE A 72 -15.34 -11.23 -6.82
N THR A 73 -14.93 -10.70 -7.98
CA THR A 73 -13.52 -10.40 -8.25
C THR A 73 -12.94 -9.41 -7.22
N ALA A 74 -13.68 -8.36 -6.87
CA ALA A 74 -13.25 -7.39 -5.86
C ALA A 74 -13.03 -8.04 -4.49
N GLU A 75 -13.87 -9.02 -4.12
CA GLU A 75 -13.73 -9.75 -2.86
C GLU A 75 -12.55 -10.72 -2.87
N LEU A 76 -12.35 -11.45 -3.97
CA LEU A 76 -11.20 -12.34 -4.13
C LEU A 76 -9.90 -11.54 -4.04
N ASN A 77 -9.83 -10.41 -4.75
CA ASN A 77 -8.68 -9.51 -4.69
C ASN A 77 -8.46 -8.96 -3.28
N ARG A 78 -9.52 -8.59 -2.57
CA ARG A 78 -9.42 -8.12 -1.18
C ARG A 78 -8.85 -9.22 -0.27
N ARG A 79 -9.31 -10.47 -0.41
CA ARG A 79 -8.82 -11.60 0.39
C ARG A 79 -7.35 -11.88 0.10
N GLU A 80 -6.99 -11.93 -1.18
CA GLU A 80 -5.60 -12.11 -1.60
C GLU A 80 -4.69 -10.99 -1.08
N GLN A 81 -5.13 -9.73 -1.13
CA GLN A 81 -4.38 -8.61 -0.56
C GLN A 81 -4.23 -8.72 0.96
N THR A 82 -5.27 -9.18 1.66
CA THR A 82 -5.23 -9.38 3.11
C THR A 82 -4.27 -10.51 3.47
N GLU A 83 -4.34 -11.63 2.76
CA GLU A 83 -3.41 -12.76 2.93
C GLU A 83 -1.96 -12.33 2.66
N ARG A 84 -1.71 -11.62 1.55
CA ARG A 84 -0.38 -11.07 1.21
C ARG A 84 0.13 -10.06 2.24
N ALA A 85 -0.76 -9.29 2.87
CA ALA A 85 -0.38 -8.34 3.92
C ALA A 85 -0.06 -9.04 5.26
N LEU A 86 -0.69 -10.18 5.52
CA LEU A 86 -0.40 -11.04 6.68
C LEU A 86 0.84 -11.91 6.45
N GLU A 87 1.17 -12.25 5.20
CA GLU A 87 2.43 -12.91 4.89
C GLU A 87 3.59 -11.97 5.25
N PRO A 88 4.48 -12.36 6.18
CA PRO A 88 5.68 -11.57 6.44
C PRO A 88 6.49 -11.48 5.15
N PRO A 89 7.08 -10.31 4.83
CA PRO A 89 7.76 -10.10 3.56
C PRO A 89 8.84 -11.18 3.36
N LYS A 90 8.56 -12.15 2.47
CA LYS A 90 9.48 -13.22 2.10
C LYS A 90 10.66 -12.60 1.37
N GLY A 91 11.74 -12.38 2.12
CA GLY A 91 12.99 -11.87 1.58
C GLY A 91 13.02 -10.36 1.37
N ARG A 92 12.97 -9.58 2.44
CA ARG A 92 13.88 -8.42 2.46
C ARG A 92 15.29 -9.01 2.50
N ALA A 93 15.96 -9.07 1.35
CA ALA A 93 17.38 -9.38 1.31
C ALA A 93 18.09 -8.49 2.36
N PRO A 94 18.87 -9.03 3.31
CA PRO A 94 19.46 -8.23 4.38
C PRO A 94 20.37 -7.11 3.86
N ASN A 95 20.86 -7.20 2.62
CA ASN A 95 21.45 -6.12 1.80
C ASN A 95 21.97 -6.77 0.50
N PRO A 96 21.41 -6.52 -0.70
CA PRO A 96 21.94 -7.15 -1.91
C PRO A 96 23.29 -6.55 -2.38
N ILE A 97 23.69 -5.37 -1.89
CA ILE A 97 25.04 -4.77 -1.81
C ILE A 97 24.78 -3.48 -1.01
N SER A 98 25.33 -3.32 0.19
CA SER A 98 25.10 -2.09 0.96
C SER A 98 25.54 -0.89 0.13
N PHE A 99 24.82 0.24 0.18
CA PHE A 99 25.19 1.45 -0.57
C PHE A 99 26.67 1.83 -0.36
N ARG A 100 27.18 1.63 0.86
CA ARG A 100 28.60 1.73 1.23
C ARG A 100 29.54 0.82 0.42
N LYS A 101 29.13 -0.40 0.08
CA LYS A 101 29.92 -1.30 -0.79
C LYS A 101 29.86 -0.91 -2.27
N ARG A 102 28.77 -0.29 -2.72
CA ARG A 102 28.63 0.16 -4.12
C ARG A 102 29.40 1.44 -4.40
N ASP A 103 29.41 2.35 -3.45
CA ASP A 103 30.03 3.67 -3.56
C ASP A 103 30.54 4.13 -2.17
N PRO A 104 31.74 3.64 -1.77
CA PRO A 104 32.28 3.91 -0.43
C PRO A 104 32.63 5.39 -0.24
N GLU A 105 33.11 6.07 -1.27
CA GLU A 105 33.50 7.49 -1.19
C GLU A 105 32.29 8.39 -0.96
N ARG A 106 31.20 8.17 -1.70
CA ARG A 106 29.98 8.95 -1.51
C ARG A 106 29.31 8.67 -0.18
N TRP A 107 29.39 7.43 0.31
CA TRP A 107 28.93 7.11 1.66
C TRP A 107 29.70 7.89 2.72
N ASP A 108 31.03 7.89 2.66
CA ASP A 108 31.86 8.61 3.62
C ASP A 108 31.62 10.13 3.56
N GLN A 109 31.39 10.69 2.36
CA GLN A 109 30.98 12.09 2.20
C GLN A 109 29.64 12.39 2.88
N LEU A 110 28.62 11.56 2.67
CA LEU A 110 27.29 11.75 3.29
C LEU A 110 27.34 11.62 4.82
N VAL A 111 28.17 10.70 5.34
CA VAL A 111 28.37 10.55 6.78
C VAL A 111 29.05 11.80 7.37
N ARG A 112 30.05 12.37 6.67
CA ARG A 112 30.70 13.62 7.10
C ARG A 112 29.72 14.79 7.09
N GLN A 113 28.97 14.96 6.00
CA GLN A 113 27.98 16.01 5.85
C GLN A 113 26.90 15.93 6.95
N GLY A 114 26.36 14.73 7.22
CA GLY A 114 25.39 14.55 8.30
C GLY A 114 25.93 14.86 9.69
N ALA A 115 27.23 14.57 9.94
CA ALA A 115 27.89 14.94 11.19
C ALA A 115 28.06 16.46 11.35
N GLU A 116 28.38 17.15 10.27
CA GLU A 116 28.49 18.62 10.23
C GLU A 116 27.13 19.30 10.40
N ASP A 117 26.11 18.86 9.66
CA ASP A 117 24.75 19.40 9.73
C ASP A 117 24.18 19.26 11.14
N ARG A 118 24.35 18.08 11.75
CA ARG A 118 23.92 17.81 13.12
C ARG A 118 24.67 18.67 14.13
N TYR A 119 25.99 18.85 13.96
CA TYR A 119 26.77 19.72 14.83
C TYR A 119 26.32 21.19 14.72
N ASN A 120 26.10 21.69 13.49
CA ASN A 120 25.63 23.04 13.23
C ASN A 120 24.23 23.27 13.79
N GLU A 121 23.33 22.29 13.67
CA GLU A 121 21.99 22.35 14.24
C GLU A 121 22.01 22.42 15.78
N LEU A 122 22.79 21.56 16.43
CA LEU A 122 22.91 21.53 17.90
C LEU A 122 23.57 22.80 18.43
N THR A 123 24.60 23.30 17.75
CA THR A 123 25.25 24.58 18.05
C THR A 123 24.27 25.75 17.90
N ARG A 124 23.46 25.79 16.83
CA ARG A 124 22.40 26.79 16.63
C ARG A 124 21.35 26.76 17.74
N ARG A 125 21.06 25.57 18.27
CA ARG A 125 20.15 25.36 19.42
C ARG A 125 20.80 25.67 20.78
N GLY A 126 22.06 26.11 20.81
CA GLY A 126 22.78 26.43 22.05
C GLY A 126 23.23 25.22 22.85
N ILE A 127 23.16 24.02 22.29
CA ILE A 127 23.58 22.79 22.96
C ILE A 127 25.09 22.64 22.75
N LYS A 128 25.86 22.67 23.85
CA LYS A 128 27.31 22.47 23.82
C LYS A 128 27.62 21.03 23.41
N VAL A 129 28.10 20.85 22.19
CA VAL A 129 28.58 19.57 21.66
C VAL A 129 29.98 19.73 21.10
N ASN A 130 30.79 18.69 21.20
CA ASN A 130 32.13 18.70 20.61
C ASN A 130 32.03 18.62 19.09
N PRO A 131 32.86 19.38 18.34
CA PRO A 131 32.87 19.32 16.88
C PRO A 131 33.27 17.91 16.40
N PRO A 132 32.81 17.48 15.21
CA PRO A 132 33.25 16.23 14.59
C PRO A 132 34.78 16.17 14.45
N LYS A 133 35.38 14.96 14.53
CA LYS A 133 36.85 14.77 14.50
C LYS A 133 37.53 15.42 13.30
N HIS A 134 36.89 15.43 12.14
CA HIS A 134 37.44 16.05 10.93
C HIS A 134 37.39 17.58 10.93
N MET A 135 36.56 18.21 11.78
CA MET A 135 36.52 19.66 12.01
C MET A 135 37.42 20.10 13.18
N GLN A 136 37.87 19.17 14.02
CA GLN A 136 38.77 19.48 15.14
C GLN A 136 40.19 19.85 14.68
N ALA A 137 40.64 19.29 13.55
CA ALA A 137 42.01 19.50 13.04
C ALA A 137 42.27 20.94 12.59
N THR A 138 41.26 21.68 12.14
CA THR A 138 41.42 23.07 11.66
C THR A 138 41.49 24.12 12.77
N LEU A 139 41.23 23.74 14.02
CA LEU A 139 41.21 24.67 15.17
C LEU A 139 42.52 24.74 15.93
N ASN A 140 43.47 23.83 15.70
CA ASN A 140 44.70 23.73 16.49
C ASN A 140 45.97 24.31 15.81
N GLU A 141 45.89 24.77 14.55
CA GLU A 141 47.05 25.26 13.80
C GLU A 141 47.21 26.80 13.80
N GLY A 142 46.35 27.54 14.53
CA GLY A 142 46.39 29.01 14.58
C GLY A 142 47.20 29.62 15.74
N GLY A 143 47.98 28.83 16.49
CA GLY A 143 48.53 29.24 17.79
C GLY A 143 50.06 29.20 17.91
N HIS A 144 50.81 29.61 16.89
CA HIS A 144 52.25 29.87 17.02
C HIS A 144 52.53 31.37 16.91
N SER A 145 52.30 32.10 18.01
CA SER A 145 52.92 33.40 18.22
C SER A 145 54.39 33.18 18.58
N PHE A 146 55.28 33.50 17.62
CA PHE A 146 56.70 33.71 17.84
C PHE A 146 56.90 34.77 18.94
N ALA A 147 57.31 34.36 20.14
CA ALA A 147 57.99 35.25 21.08
C ALA A 147 59.50 35.02 20.89
N GLN A 148 60.08 35.90 20.08
CA GLN A 148 61.50 36.03 19.83
C GLN A 148 62.23 36.39 21.13
N GLY A 149 63.38 35.75 21.35
CA GLY A 149 64.16 35.85 22.57
C GLY A 149 64.76 37.22 22.88
N GLY A 150 65.26 37.32 24.11
CA GLY A 150 66.05 38.43 24.61
C GLY A 150 66.54 38.12 26.03
N GLU A 151 67.60 37.31 26.13
CA GLU A 151 68.46 37.27 27.31
C GLU A 151 69.25 38.58 27.41
N SER A 152 69.24 39.20 28.60
CA SER A 152 70.41 39.68 29.37
C SER A 152 69.93 40.44 30.60
#